data_AF-A0AAV0FI92-F1
#
_entry.id   AF-A0AAV0FI92-F1
#
_cell.length_a   1.000
_cell.length_b   1.000
_cell.length_c   1.000
_cell.angle_alpha   90.00
_cell.angle_beta   90.00
_cell.angle_gamma   90.00
#
_symmetry.space_group_name_H-M   'P 1'
#
loop_
_entity.id
_entity.type
_entity.pdbx_description
1 polymer ?
#
loop_
_entity_poly.entity_id
_entity_poly.type
_entity_poly.pdbx_seq_one_letter_code
_entity_poly.pdbx_strand_id
1 'polypeptide(L)'
;MGDGLNIFEVNKLILWSNDLIQVFKNGEDVNTLEQLSERSHFLQSQCNADFNDAQRSIEDYEKKLVVCKQKTVEAICEASSDVEVEPLQKELEEELQRKSMLIEELRVLSEEINDLECQRESIEERRKCLKQLERDFSRAEMKLSLLASVTNIVPSLDDQSKISGYIVKRDKLLDNFDFDPKKMSEFEICNHIWKMINS
;
A
#
# COMPACT_ATOMS: atom_id res chain seq x y z
N MET A 1 -65.63 -76.11 57.58
CA MET A 1 -64.17 -75.98 57.45
C MET A 1 -63.85 -74.49 57.44
N GLY A 2 -63.27 -73.95 58.51
CA GLY A 2 -63.05 -72.49 58.61
C GLY A 2 -62.20 -72.00 59.80
N ASP A 3 -62.10 -72.77 60.89
CA ASP A 3 -61.46 -72.25 62.13
C ASP A 3 -59.95 -72.50 62.25
N GLY A 4 -59.34 -73.32 61.37
CA GLY A 4 -57.93 -73.68 61.47
C GLY A 4 -56.94 -72.62 60.93
N LEU A 5 -57.38 -71.75 60.02
CA LEU A 5 -56.52 -70.74 59.37
C LEU A 5 -56.27 -69.53 60.28
N ASN A 6 -57.28 -69.09 61.05
CA ASN A 6 -57.18 -67.93 61.94
C ASN A 6 -56.29 -68.20 63.18
N ILE A 7 -56.35 -69.42 63.72
CA ILE A 7 -55.56 -69.81 64.90
C ILE A 7 -54.07 -69.95 64.58
N PHE A 8 -53.72 -70.41 63.37
CA PHE A 8 -52.31 -70.53 62.95
C PHE A 8 -51.65 -69.16 62.77
N GLU A 9 -52.34 -68.17 62.21
CA GLU A 9 -51.85 -66.79 62.09
C GLU A 9 -51.72 -66.10 63.45
N VAL A 10 -52.70 -66.29 64.34
CA VAL A 10 -52.64 -65.76 65.72
C VAL A 10 -51.49 -66.40 66.51
N ASN A 11 -51.27 -67.71 66.39
CA ASN A 11 -50.14 -68.36 67.04
C ASN A 11 -48.79 -67.90 66.48
N LYS A 12 -48.70 -67.63 65.18
CA LYS A 12 -47.49 -67.08 64.56
C LYS A 12 -47.22 -65.66 65.03
N LEU A 13 -48.28 -64.86 65.17
CA LEU A 13 -48.22 -63.51 65.76
C LEU A 13 -47.79 -63.55 67.23
N ILE A 14 -48.30 -64.50 68.02
CA ILE A 14 -47.90 -64.71 69.41
C ILE A 14 -46.44 -65.15 69.50
N LEU A 15 -45.98 -66.04 68.61
CA LEU A 15 -44.58 -66.44 68.53
C LEU A 15 -43.69 -65.23 68.20
N TRP A 16 -44.02 -64.45 67.17
CA TRP A 16 -43.28 -63.23 66.83
C TRP A 16 -43.29 -62.20 67.96
N SER A 17 -44.43 -62.03 68.63
CA SER A 17 -44.57 -61.18 69.81
C SER A 17 -43.66 -61.65 70.94
N ASN A 18 -43.63 -62.95 71.22
CA ASN A 18 -42.77 -63.52 72.25
C ASN A 18 -41.28 -63.41 71.89
N ASP A 19 -40.92 -63.62 70.63
CA ASP A 19 -39.56 -63.42 70.13
C ASP A 19 -39.16 -61.94 70.31
N LEU A 20 -40.05 -61.00 70.00
CA LEU A 20 -39.81 -59.57 70.18
C LEU A 20 -39.65 -59.21 71.67
N ILE A 21 -40.52 -59.72 72.53
CA ILE A 21 -40.44 -59.54 73.98
C ILE A 21 -39.15 -60.15 74.52
N GLN A 22 -38.70 -61.29 73.99
CA GLN A 22 -37.48 -61.97 74.40
C GLN A 22 -36.23 -61.20 73.98
N VAL A 23 -36.23 -60.61 72.78
CA VAL A 23 -35.18 -59.69 72.32
C VAL A 23 -35.07 -58.47 73.24
N PHE A 24 -36.19 -57.84 73.58
CA PHE A 24 -36.17 -56.63 74.43
C PHE A 24 -36.15 -56.89 75.94
N LYS A 25 -36.08 -58.15 76.38
CA LYS A 25 -36.29 -58.56 77.78
C LYS A 25 -35.22 -58.06 78.75
N ASN A 26 -33.99 -57.86 78.27
CA ASN A 26 -32.85 -57.53 79.12
C ASN A 26 -32.63 -56.01 79.29
N GLY A 27 -33.41 -55.15 78.61
CA GLY A 27 -33.30 -53.69 78.69
C GLY A 27 -32.02 -53.08 78.08
N GLU A 28 -30.92 -53.86 78.01
CA GLU A 28 -29.66 -53.46 77.37
C GLU A 28 -29.85 -53.07 75.90
N ASP A 29 -30.67 -53.80 75.14
CA ASP A 29 -30.95 -53.49 73.73
C ASP A 29 -31.76 -52.20 73.55
N VAL A 30 -32.60 -51.84 74.52
CA VAL A 30 -33.35 -50.56 74.51
C VAL A 30 -32.40 -49.40 74.83
N ASN A 31 -31.52 -49.58 75.83
CA ASN A 31 -30.52 -48.57 76.19
C ASN A 31 -29.50 -48.33 75.07
N THR A 32 -29.07 -49.39 74.36
CA THR A 32 -28.19 -49.24 73.19
C THR A 32 -28.88 -48.53 72.04
N LEU A 33 -30.18 -48.79 71.81
CA LEU A 33 -30.98 -48.07 70.81
C LEU A 33 -31.13 -46.58 71.15
N GLU A 34 -31.36 -46.25 72.42
CA GLU A 34 -31.44 -44.86 72.90
C GLU A 34 -30.11 -44.12 72.72
N GLN A 35 -28.98 -44.75 73.10
CA GLN A 35 -27.64 -44.21 72.87
C GLN A 35 -27.33 -44.01 71.37
N LEU A 36 -27.75 -44.94 70.52
CA LEU A 36 -27.60 -44.82 69.07
C LEU A 36 -28.47 -43.68 68.50
N SER A 37 -29.68 -43.48 69.06
CA SER A 37 -30.56 -42.37 68.70
C SER A 37 -29.97 -41.02 69.09
N GLU A 38 -29.47 -40.88 70.32
CA GLU A 38 -28.78 -39.66 70.78
C GLU A 38 -27.54 -39.36 69.93
N ARG A 39 -26.74 -40.39 69.63
CA ARG A 39 -25.55 -40.24 68.77
C ARG A 39 -25.93 -39.85 67.34
N SER A 40 -27.03 -40.37 66.82
CA SER A 40 -27.56 -40.00 65.50
C SER A 40 -28.01 -38.55 65.48
N HIS A 41 -28.75 -38.09 66.49
CA HIS A 41 -29.16 -36.69 66.62
C HIS A 41 -27.97 -35.75 66.79
N PHE A 42 -26.97 -36.13 67.58
CA PHE A 42 -25.73 -35.36 67.73
C PHE A 42 -25.00 -35.24 66.39
N LEU A 43 -24.81 -36.35 65.67
CA LEU A 43 -24.19 -36.34 64.33
C LEU A 43 -24.99 -35.50 63.34
N GLN A 44 -26.32 -35.60 63.35
CA GLN A 44 -27.18 -34.79 62.49
C GLN A 44 -27.03 -33.30 62.80
N SER A 45 -27.00 -32.92 64.08
CA SER A 45 -26.76 -31.54 64.50
C SER A 45 -25.39 -31.03 64.06
N GLN A 46 -24.35 -31.87 64.19
CA GLN A 46 -23.00 -31.53 63.75
C GLN A 46 -22.93 -31.37 62.23
N CYS A 47 -23.48 -32.32 61.46
CA CYS A 47 -23.53 -32.23 60.00
C CYS A 47 -24.30 -30.99 59.53
N ASN A 48 -25.39 -30.62 60.20
CA ASN A 48 -26.12 -29.39 59.89
C ASN A 48 -25.30 -28.14 60.22
N ALA A 49 -24.56 -28.12 61.33
CA ALA A 49 -23.68 -27.01 61.66
C ALA A 49 -22.57 -26.85 60.61
N ASP A 50 -21.89 -27.95 60.27
CA ASP A 50 -20.84 -27.98 59.25
C ASP A 50 -21.36 -27.56 57.87
N PHE A 51 -22.55 -28.05 57.48
CA PHE A 51 -23.22 -27.65 56.24
C PHE A 51 -23.52 -26.15 56.21
N ASN A 52 -24.06 -25.60 57.30
CA ASN A 52 -24.37 -24.18 57.38
C ASN A 52 -23.12 -23.30 57.38
N ASP A 53 -22.02 -23.75 57.99
CA ASP A 53 -20.72 -23.07 57.97
C ASP A 53 -20.12 -23.07 56.56
N ALA A 54 -20.17 -24.21 55.87
CA ALA A 54 -19.72 -24.35 54.49
C ALA A 54 -20.56 -23.46 53.55
N GLN A 55 -21.89 -23.46 53.70
CA GLN A 55 -22.78 -22.62 52.93
C GLN A 55 -22.49 -21.12 53.14
N ARG A 56 -22.33 -20.68 54.40
CA ARG A 56 -21.95 -19.30 54.71
C ARG A 56 -20.61 -18.90 54.07
N SER A 57 -19.65 -19.81 54.06
CA SER A 57 -18.34 -19.58 53.44
C SER A 57 -18.46 -19.44 51.92
N ILE A 58 -19.26 -20.29 51.26
CA ILE A 58 -19.53 -20.22 49.82
C ILE A 58 -20.16 -18.86 49.46
N GLU A 59 -21.20 -18.45 50.19
CA GLU A 59 -21.88 -17.17 49.95
C GLU A 59 -20.93 -15.96 50.12
N ASP A 60 -19.99 -16.02 51.07
CA ASP A 60 -18.97 -14.97 51.25
C ASP A 60 -17.97 -14.94 50.08
N TYR A 61 -17.51 -16.10 49.60
CA TYR A 61 -16.65 -16.18 48.42
C TYR A 61 -17.34 -15.71 47.14
N GLU A 62 -18.62 -16.03 46.96
CA GLU A 62 -19.42 -15.54 45.83
C GLU A 62 -19.51 -14.01 45.84
N LYS A 63 -19.79 -13.41 47.01
CA LYS A 63 -19.80 -11.94 47.16
C LYS A 63 -18.44 -11.32 46.83
N LYS A 64 -17.35 -11.90 47.35
CA LYS A 64 -15.99 -11.46 47.05
C LYS A 64 -15.66 -11.58 45.56
N LEU A 65 -16.12 -12.65 44.90
CA LEU A 65 -15.92 -12.87 43.48
C LEU A 65 -16.65 -11.83 42.62
N VAL A 66 -17.88 -11.45 42.98
CA VAL A 66 -18.61 -10.36 42.33
C VAL A 66 -17.87 -9.03 42.47
N VAL A 67 -17.40 -8.69 43.68
CA VAL A 67 -16.63 -7.46 43.92
C VAL A 67 -15.32 -7.44 43.11
N CYS A 68 -14.59 -8.56 43.07
CA CYS A 68 -13.37 -8.66 42.28
C CYS A 68 -13.64 -8.48 40.79
N LYS A 69 -14.68 -9.12 40.24
CA LYS A 69 -15.08 -8.95 38.84
C LYS A 69 -15.38 -7.49 38.51
N GLN A 70 -16.13 -6.81 39.37
CA GLN A 70 -16.47 -5.39 39.18
C GLN A 70 -15.21 -4.52 39.16
N LYS A 71 -14.29 -4.71 40.11
CA LYS A 71 -13.01 -3.99 40.15
C LYS A 71 -12.15 -4.24 38.92
N THR A 72 -12.15 -5.47 38.38
CA THR A 72 -11.43 -5.78 37.14
C THR A 72 -12.01 -5.03 35.95
N VAL A 73 -13.35 -4.96 35.84
CA VAL A 73 -14.01 -4.19 34.77
C VAL A 73 -13.71 -2.70 34.90
N GLU A 74 -13.81 -2.14 36.10
CA GLU A 74 -13.48 -0.73 36.38
C GLU A 74 -12.02 -0.41 36.02
N ALA A 75 -11.06 -1.24 36.45
CA ALA A 75 -9.65 -1.06 36.10
C ALA A 75 -9.38 -1.17 34.58
N ILE A 76 -10.10 -2.04 33.87
CA ILE A 76 -10.00 -2.15 32.40
C ILE A 76 -10.57 -0.89 31.72
N CYS A 77 -11.70 -0.37 32.19
CA CYS A 77 -12.30 0.86 31.66
C CYS A 77 -11.43 2.09 31.95
N GLU A 78 -10.84 2.20 33.13
CA GLU A 78 -9.92 3.28 33.49
C GLU A 78 -8.63 3.23 32.65
N ALA A 79 -8.07 2.03 32.44
CA ALA A 79 -6.90 1.83 31.58
C ALA A 79 -7.21 2.06 30.09
N SER A 80 -8.47 1.93 29.68
CA SER A 80 -8.97 2.20 28.31
C SER A 80 -9.38 3.66 28.11
N SER A 81 -9.09 4.58 29.04
CA SER A 81 -9.18 6.02 28.76
C SER A 81 -8.03 6.44 27.84
N ASP A 82 -8.24 6.07 26.57
CA ASP A 82 -7.39 6.16 25.38
C ASP A 82 -7.16 7.60 24.89
N VAL A 83 -7.06 8.55 25.83
CA VAL A 83 -7.09 10.00 25.57
C VAL A 83 -5.87 10.47 24.77
N GLU A 84 -4.75 9.74 24.82
CA GLU A 84 -3.56 10.03 24.00
C GLU A 84 -3.55 9.29 22.65
N VAL A 85 -4.34 8.22 22.47
CA VAL A 85 -4.31 7.43 21.24
C VAL A 85 -5.15 8.06 20.14
N GLU A 86 -6.32 8.60 20.46
CA GLU A 86 -7.14 9.37 19.49
C GLU A 86 -6.39 10.55 18.83
N PRO A 87 -5.71 11.45 19.58
CA PRO A 87 -4.97 12.55 18.95
C PRO A 87 -3.78 12.06 18.13
N LEU A 88 -3.08 10.99 18.54
CA LEU A 88 -1.99 10.39 17.78
C LEU A 88 -2.49 9.71 16.49
N GLN A 89 -3.65 9.06 16.51
CA GLN A 89 -4.28 8.50 15.32
C GLN A 89 -4.67 9.60 14.34
N LYS A 90 -5.22 10.71 14.84
CA LYS A 90 -5.55 11.88 14.02
C LYS A 90 -4.30 12.52 13.41
N GLU A 91 -3.24 12.71 14.19
CA GLU A 91 -1.95 13.23 13.70
C GLU A 91 -1.36 12.33 12.62
N LEU A 92 -1.42 11.01 12.81
CA LEU A 92 -0.97 10.03 11.81
C LEU A 92 -1.77 10.14 10.50
N GLU A 93 -3.09 10.29 10.56
CA GLU A 93 -3.95 10.48 9.39
C GLU A 93 -3.58 11.77 8.63
N GLU A 94 -3.39 12.88 9.36
CA GLU A 94 -2.97 14.16 8.78
C GLU A 94 -1.59 14.07 8.11
N GLU A 95 -0.62 13.39 8.74
CA GLU A 95 0.71 13.17 8.17
C GLU A 95 0.68 12.26 6.94
N LEU A 96 -0.14 11.21 6.95
CA LEU A 96 -0.34 10.36 5.77
C LEU A 96 -0.95 11.15 4.61
N GLN A 97 -1.89 12.05 4.90
CA GLN A 97 -2.48 12.92 3.88
C GLN A 97 -1.45 13.91 3.32
N ARG A 98 -0.65 14.56 4.16
CA ARG A 98 0.45 15.45 3.74
C ARG A 98 1.46 14.71 2.87
N LYS A 99 1.87 13.50 3.29
CA LYS A 99 2.76 12.64 2.50
C LYS A 99 2.17 12.33 1.13
N SER A 100 0.88 12.00 1.07
CA SER A 100 0.21 11.72 -0.21
C SER A 100 0.22 12.92 -1.15
N MET A 101 0.00 14.14 -0.63
CA MET A 101 0.07 15.37 -1.44
C MET A 101 1.50 15.59 -1.96
N LEU A 102 2.51 15.46 -1.10
CA LEU A 102 3.91 15.62 -1.49
C LEU A 102 4.35 14.61 -2.55
N ILE A 103 3.90 13.35 -2.46
CA ILE A 103 4.20 12.34 -3.49
C ILE A 103 3.62 12.75 -4.85
N GLU A 104 2.41 13.30 -4.87
CA GLU A 104 1.78 13.76 -6.10
C GLU A 104 2.49 15.00 -6.68
N GLU A 105 2.89 15.95 -5.83
CA GLU A 105 3.71 17.09 -6.25
C GLU A 105 5.06 16.64 -6.84
N LEU A 106 5.73 15.67 -6.20
CA LEU A 106 6.97 15.09 -6.72
C LEU A 106 6.76 14.38 -8.06
N ARG A 107 5.61 13.72 -8.27
CA ARG A 107 5.27 13.09 -9.56
C ARG A 107 5.17 14.16 -10.66
N VAL A 108 4.43 15.24 -10.41
CA VAL A 108 4.27 16.33 -11.37
C VAL A 108 5.60 17.01 -11.69
N LEU A 109 6.42 17.30 -10.67
CA LEU A 109 7.76 17.88 -10.87
C LEU A 109 8.67 16.95 -11.67
N SER A 110 8.59 15.63 -11.44
CA SER A 110 9.36 14.66 -12.20
C SER A 110 8.96 14.62 -13.67
N GLU A 111 7.67 14.74 -13.97
CA GLU A 111 7.16 14.82 -15.35
C GLU A 111 7.65 16.09 -16.04
N GLU A 112 7.58 17.25 -15.36
CA GLU A 112 8.07 18.52 -15.89
C GLU A 112 9.59 18.50 -16.14
N ILE A 113 10.37 17.92 -15.23
CA ILE A 113 11.81 17.72 -15.44
C ILE A 113 12.06 16.92 -16.71
N ASN A 114 11.37 15.78 -16.87
CA ASN A 114 11.54 14.92 -18.04
C ASN A 114 11.20 15.65 -19.35
N ASP A 115 10.12 16.42 -19.38
CA ASP A 115 9.75 17.24 -20.54
C ASP A 115 10.83 18.28 -20.87
N LEU A 116 11.38 18.95 -19.85
CA LEU A 116 12.49 19.89 -20.02
C LEU A 116 13.77 19.21 -20.52
N GLU A 117 14.05 17.97 -20.09
CA GLU A 117 15.17 17.18 -20.62
C GLU A 117 15.00 16.84 -22.09
N CYS A 118 13.81 16.40 -22.50
CA CYS A 118 13.50 16.18 -23.92
C CYS A 118 13.65 17.47 -24.75
N GLN A 119 13.19 18.61 -24.23
CA GLN A 119 13.37 19.91 -24.90
C GLN A 119 14.85 20.29 -25.02
N ARG A 120 15.63 20.09 -23.95
CA ARG A 120 17.09 20.34 -23.94
C ARG A 120 17.77 19.54 -25.03
N GLU A 121 17.46 18.25 -25.15
CA GLU A 121 18.03 17.35 -26.15
C GLU A 121 17.68 17.82 -27.58
N SER A 122 16.42 18.14 -27.85
CA SER A 122 15.98 18.66 -29.15
C SER A 122 16.71 19.96 -29.54
N ILE A 123 16.89 20.89 -28.60
CA ILE A 123 17.62 22.13 -28.83
C ILE A 123 19.09 21.85 -29.13
N GLU A 124 19.71 20.90 -28.44
CA GLU A 124 21.11 20.56 -28.65
C GLU A 124 21.35 19.92 -30.01
N GLU A 125 20.46 19.04 -30.47
CA GLU A 125 20.48 18.48 -31.81
C GLU A 125 20.37 19.58 -32.87
N ARG A 126 19.38 20.48 -32.73
CA ARG A 126 19.22 21.62 -33.65
C ARG A 126 20.46 22.50 -33.68
N ARG A 127 21.09 22.75 -32.54
CA ARG A 127 22.34 23.53 -32.45
C ARG A 127 23.48 22.85 -33.20
N LYS A 128 23.60 21.52 -33.13
CA LYS A 128 24.61 20.75 -33.89
C LYS A 128 24.35 20.86 -35.40
N CYS A 129 23.10 20.73 -35.84
CA CYS A 129 22.72 20.91 -37.24
C CYS A 129 23.07 22.30 -37.77
N LEU A 130 22.76 23.36 -37.01
CA LEU A 130 23.09 24.73 -37.41
C LEU A 130 24.60 24.95 -37.56
N LYS A 131 25.42 24.42 -36.63
CA LYS A 131 26.89 24.48 -36.73
C LYS A 131 27.45 23.73 -37.94
N GLN A 132 26.79 22.65 -38.37
CA GLN A 132 27.17 21.96 -39.59
C GLN A 132 26.82 22.80 -40.82
N LEU A 133 25.59 23.32 -40.87
CA LEU A 133 25.11 24.15 -41.97
C LEU A 133 25.95 25.43 -42.15
N GLU A 134 26.34 26.09 -41.06
CA GLU A 134 27.20 27.26 -41.09
C GLU A 134 28.57 26.94 -41.71
N ARG A 135 29.20 25.82 -41.32
CA ARG A 135 30.46 25.38 -41.91
C ARG A 135 30.33 25.07 -43.40
N ASP A 136 29.23 24.44 -43.80
CA ASP A 136 28.98 24.13 -45.20
C ASP A 136 28.70 25.39 -46.02
N PHE A 137 28.00 26.37 -45.45
CA PHE A 137 27.78 27.68 -46.05
C PHE A 137 29.10 28.45 -46.24
N SER A 138 29.94 28.55 -45.20
CA SER A 138 31.25 29.20 -45.32
C SER A 138 32.13 28.51 -46.36
N ARG A 139 32.08 27.17 -46.45
CA ARG A 139 32.80 26.42 -47.49
C ARG A 139 32.29 26.74 -48.88
N ALA A 140 30.97 26.82 -49.06
CA ALA A 140 30.36 27.18 -50.34
C ALA A 140 30.72 28.61 -50.75
N GLU A 141 30.65 29.55 -49.81
CA GLU A 141 31.03 30.95 -50.00
C GLU A 141 32.51 31.09 -50.41
N MET A 142 33.43 30.42 -49.71
CA MET A 142 34.85 30.41 -50.09
C MET A 142 35.08 29.88 -51.51
N LYS A 143 34.37 28.82 -51.91
CA LYS A 143 34.45 28.28 -53.29
C LYS A 143 33.94 29.28 -54.32
N LEU A 144 32.81 29.91 -54.05
CA LEU A 144 32.24 30.93 -54.94
C LEU A 144 33.14 32.16 -55.03
N SER A 145 33.71 32.61 -53.91
CA SER A 145 34.66 33.72 -53.87
C SER A 145 35.93 33.39 -54.65
N LEU A 146 36.45 32.17 -54.55
CA LEU A 146 37.60 31.73 -55.34
C LEU A 146 37.27 31.78 -56.84
N LEU A 147 36.14 31.20 -57.25
CA LEU A 147 35.71 31.21 -58.65
C LEU A 147 35.50 32.63 -59.18
N ALA A 148 34.86 33.49 -58.39
CA ALA A 148 34.68 34.90 -58.73
C ALA A 148 36.03 35.62 -58.85
N SER A 149 37.01 35.35 -57.99
CA SER A 149 38.34 35.99 -58.07
C SER A 149 39.15 35.58 -59.31
N VAL A 150 38.98 34.32 -59.77
CA VAL A 150 39.72 33.79 -60.94
C VAL A 150 39.05 34.23 -62.24
N THR A 151 37.72 34.23 -62.27
CA THR A 151 36.96 34.46 -63.51
C THR A 151 36.47 35.89 -63.66
N ASN A 152 36.31 36.62 -62.56
CA ASN A 152 35.60 37.90 -62.47
C ASN A 152 34.20 37.88 -63.09
N ILE A 153 33.57 36.70 -63.10
CA ILE A 153 32.21 36.51 -63.62
C ILE A 153 31.21 36.68 -62.48
N VAL A 154 30.15 37.41 -62.74
CA VAL A 154 28.93 37.39 -61.93
C VAL A 154 27.80 36.81 -62.80
N PRO A 155 27.30 35.60 -62.47
CA PRO A 155 26.19 34.99 -63.19
C PRO A 155 24.88 35.79 -63.01
N SER A 156 24.07 35.89 -64.06
CA SER A 156 22.66 36.30 -63.91
C SER A 156 21.83 35.10 -63.43
N LEU A 157 20.87 35.36 -62.55
CA LEU A 157 19.96 34.35 -61.99
C LEU A 157 18.54 34.46 -62.58
N ASP A 158 18.34 35.31 -63.59
CA ASP A 158 17.01 35.65 -64.10
C ASP A 158 16.40 34.56 -64.99
N ASP A 159 17.23 33.87 -65.79
CA ASP A 159 16.80 32.80 -66.72
C ASP A 159 17.63 31.53 -66.51
N GLN A 160 17.02 30.50 -65.92
CA GLN A 160 17.65 29.20 -65.68
C GLN A 160 17.81 28.35 -66.96
N SER A 161 17.17 28.74 -68.07
CA SER A 161 17.26 28.01 -69.33
C SER A 161 18.50 28.37 -70.15
N LYS A 162 19.24 29.41 -69.74
CA LYS A 162 20.43 29.92 -70.41
C LYS A 162 21.58 30.15 -69.44
N ILE A 163 22.80 30.19 -69.99
CA ILE A 163 24.01 30.53 -69.25
C ILE A 163 24.33 31.99 -69.57
N SER A 164 23.99 32.89 -68.66
CA SER A 164 24.17 34.33 -68.84
C SER A 164 24.83 34.99 -67.63
N GLY A 165 25.46 36.13 -67.84
CA GLY A 165 26.18 36.86 -66.80
C GLY A 165 27.05 37.97 -67.37
N TYR A 166 27.85 38.58 -66.49
CA TYR A 166 28.73 39.69 -66.83
C TYR A 166 30.14 39.49 -66.27
N ILE A 167 31.14 39.92 -67.05
CA ILE A 167 32.56 39.89 -66.66
C ILE A 167 32.99 41.29 -66.19
N VAL A 168 33.56 41.37 -65.00
CA VAL A 168 34.01 42.64 -64.38
C VAL A 168 35.52 42.79 -64.53
N LYS A 169 36.00 43.86 -65.17
CA LYS A 169 37.44 44.18 -65.27
C LYS A 169 37.71 45.56 -64.67
N ARG A 170 38.65 45.66 -63.71
CA ARG A 170 39.20 46.89 -63.09
C ARG A 170 38.21 48.08 -63.12
N ASP A 171 37.09 47.92 -62.42
CA ASP A 171 36.05 48.93 -62.17
C ASP A 171 35.18 49.40 -63.36
N LYS A 172 35.12 48.63 -64.47
CA LYS A 172 34.07 48.81 -65.50
C LYS A 172 33.42 47.47 -65.87
N LEU A 173 32.08 47.45 -65.90
CA LEU A 173 31.27 46.40 -66.56
C LEU A 173 31.54 46.50 -68.05
N LEU A 174 32.16 45.48 -68.65
CA LEU A 174 32.59 45.57 -70.05
C LEU A 174 31.95 44.52 -70.96
N ASP A 175 31.74 43.27 -70.51
CA ASP A 175 31.24 42.23 -71.42
C ASP A 175 30.12 41.38 -70.77
N ASN A 176 28.91 41.47 -71.33
CA ASN A 176 27.79 40.58 -71.02
C ASN A 176 27.83 39.37 -71.95
N PHE A 177 27.46 38.19 -71.45
CA PHE A 177 27.29 36.99 -72.26
C PHE A 177 25.92 36.35 -72.04
N ASP A 178 25.38 35.73 -73.09
CA ASP A 178 24.16 34.92 -73.06
C ASP A 178 24.36 33.73 -74.01
N PHE A 179 24.46 32.53 -73.44
CA PHE A 179 24.63 31.27 -74.17
C PHE A 179 23.42 30.37 -73.96
N ASP A 180 22.91 29.80 -75.05
CA ASP A 180 21.82 28.82 -75.04
C ASP A 180 22.42 27.39 -75.06
N PRO A 181 22.25 26.58 -73.99
CA PRO A 181 22.75 25.22 -73.90
C PRO A 181 22.21 24.28 -74.98
N LYS A 182 21.11 24.63 -75.66
CA LYS A 182 20.53 23.82 -76.74
C LYS A 182 21.22 24.04 -78.09
N LYS A 183 21.96 25.15 -78.23
CA LYS A 183 22.58 25.56 -79.50
C LYS A 183 24.08 25.31 -79.54
N MET A 184 24.72 25.20 -78.38
CA MET A 184 26.16 25.07 -78.24
C MET A 184 26.48 24.03 -77.16
N SER A 185 27.51 23.22 -77.37
CA SER A 185 27.92 22.22 -76.38
C SER A 185 28.58 22.87 -75.16
N GLU A 186 28.53 22.20 -74.01
CA GLU A 186 29.16 22.67 -72.76
C GLU A 186 30.66 22.99 -72.95
N PHE A 187 31.37 22.21 -73.77
CA PHE A 187 32.78 22.42 -74.07
C PHE A 187 33.02 23.70 -74.88
N GLU A 188 32.20 23.96 -75.89
CA GLU A 188 32.28 25.18 -76.69
C GLU A 188 31.95 26.41 -75.85
N ILE A 189 30.88 26.36 -75.03
CA ILE A 189 30.50 27.43 -74.10
C ILE A 189 31.66 27.75 -73.15
N CYS A 190 32.24 26.73 -72.50
CA CYS A 190 33.37 26.91 -71.60
C CYS A 190 34.57 27.56 -72.30
N ASN A 191 34.93 27.12 -73.51
CA ASN A 191 36.04 27.70 -74.26
C ASN A 191 35.78 29.16 -74.66
N HIS A 192 34.55 29.50 -75.02
CA HIS A 192 34.17 30.88 -75.30
C HIS A 192 34.30 31.77 -74.06
N ILE A 193 33.80 31.32 -72.91
CA ILE A 193 33.92 32.03 -71.64
C ILE A 193 35.39 32.23 -71.25
N TRP A 194 36.22 31.18 -71.32
CA TRP A 194 37.65 31.28 -71.01
C TRP A 194 38.42 32.23 -71.92
N LYS A 195 38.06 32.29 -73.21
CA LYS A 195 38.62 33.28 -74.15
C LYS A 195 38.24 34.71 -73.76
N MET A 196 37.01 34.94 -73.30
CA MET A 196 36.56 36.28 -72.86
C MET A 196 37.26 36.73 -71.57
N ILE A 197 37.50 35.81 -70.63
CA ILE A 197 38.24 36.09 -69.39
C ILE A 197 39.70 36.48 -69.69
N ASN A 198 40.37 35.75 -70.58
CA ASN A 198 41.80 35.93 -70.89
C ASN A 198 42.08 37.03 -71.93
N SER A 199 41.04 37.65 -72.51
CA SER A 199 41.17 38.76 -73.46
C SER A 199 41.49 40.08 -72.78
#